data_AF-W0I3H2-F1
#
_entry.id   AF-W0I3H2-F1
#
_cell.length_a   1.000
_cell.length_b   1.000
_cell.length_c   1.000
_cell.angle_alpha   90.00
_cell.angle_beta   90.00
_cell.angle_gamma   90.00
#
_symmetry.space_group_name_H-M   'P 1'
#
loop_
_entity.id
_entity.type
_entity.pdbx_description
1 polymer ?
#
loop_
_entity_poly.entity_id
_entity_poly.type
_entity_poly.pdbx_seq_one_letter_code
_entity_poly.pdbx_strand_id
1 'polypeptide(L)'
;MNRQKLTMICVTLAGLIFIPSVFFNKPLFALVGAFFDWLPLPTGWMKVEKEINRTFLKLHVIVTLIAYVIFIAWLIKGAAIVGFAFLEVWWLAVIFGVFINY
;
A
#
# COMPACT_ATOMS: atom_id res chain seq x y z
N MET A 1 -17.30 13.70 4.52
CA MET A 1 -16.19 13.57 3.55
C MET A 1 -16.44 12.33 2.69
N ASN A 2 -16.19 12.39 1.37
CA ASN A 2 -16.38 11.22 0.50
C ASN A 2 -15.40 10.10 0.93
N ARG A 3 -15.88 8.87 1.12
CA ARG A 3 -15.09 7.71 1.57
C ARG A 3 -13.89 7.42 0.65
N GLN A 4 -14.04 7.66 -0.65
CA GLN A 4 -12.93 7.55 -1.60
C GLN A 4 -11.81 8.55 -1.31
N LYS A 5 -12.15 9.79 -0.93
CA LYS A 5 -11.15 10.80 -0.54
C LYS A 5 -10.41 10.39 0.73
N LEU A 6 -11.10 9.78 1.69
CA LEU A 6 -10.49 9.23 2.90
C LEU A 6 -9.45 8.14 2.57
N THR A 7 -9.81 7.19 1.70
CA THR A 7 -8.89 6.16 1.22
C THR A 7 -7.67 6.77 0.54
N MET A 8 -7.86 7.73 -0.36
CA MET A 8 -6.76 8.41 -1.05
C MET A 8 -5.83 9.16 -0.09
N ILE A 9 -6.38 9.82 0.93
CA ILE A 9 -5.59 10.49 1.98
C ILE A 9 -4.74 9.45 2.74
N CYS A 10 -5.32 8.31 3.11
CA CYS A 10 -4.59 7.26 3.82
C CYS A 10 -3.43 6.70 2.99
N VAL A 11 -3.68 6.38 1.71
CA VAL A 11 -2.64 5.88 0.80
C VAL A 11 -1.55 6.93 0.57
N THR A 12 -1.92 8.21 0.49
CA THR A 12 -0.95 9.30 0.35
C THR A 12 -0.10 9.46 1.59
N LEU A 13 -0.70 9.40 2.79
CA LEU A 13 0.03 9.40 4.06
C LEU A 13 0.96 8.19 4.18
N ALA A 14 0.50 7.00 3.76
CA ALA A 14 1.34 5.80 3.71
C ALA A 14 2.57 6.02 2.81
N GLY A 15 2.38 6.54 1.59
CA GLY A 15 3.47 6.86 0.67
C GLY A 15 4.45 7.90 1.22
N LEU A 16 3.94 8.96 1.86
CA LEU A 16 4.77 9.99 2.51
C LEU A 16 5.64 9.43 3.65
N ILE A 17 5.26 8.31 4.25
CA ILE A 17 6.03 7.63 5.30
C ILE A 17 6.95 6.57 4.70
N PHE A 18 6.45 5.76 3.76
CA PHE A 18 7.23 4.68 3.13
C PHE A 18 8.44 5.21 2.37
N ILE A 19 8.27 6.28 1.57
CA ILE A 19 9.36 6.80 0.73
C ILE A 19 10.56 7.22 1.61
N PRO A 20 10.43 8.13 2.60
CA PRO A 20 11.55 8.46 3.49
C PRO A 20 12.07 7.26 4.27
N SER A 21 11.19 6.37 4.75
CA SER A 21 11.61 5.19 5.52
C SER A 21 12.51 4.28 4.69
N VAL A 22 12.23 4.11 3.40
CA VAL A 22 13.07 3.33 2.48
C VAL A 22 14.38 4.07 2.18
N PHE A 23 14.32 5.37 1.85
CA PHE A 23 15.51 6.18 1.55
C PHE A 23 16.51 6.24 2.71
N PHE A 24 16.03 6.37 3.95
CA PHE A 24 16.89 6.38 5.15
C PHE A 24 17.14 4.99 5.75
N ASN A 25 16.65 3.93 5.11
CA ASN A 25 16.72 2.54 5.57
C ASN A 25 16.28 2.35 7.03
N LYS A 26 15.09 2.86 7.35
CA LYS A 26 14.46 2.82 8.67
C LYS A 26 13.18 1.97 8.62
N PRO A 27 13.28 0.63 8.54
CA PRO A 27 12.13 -0.25 8.31
C PRO A 27 11.08 -0.20 9.44
N LEU A 28 11.49 0.08 10.68
CA LEU A 28 10.57 0.22 11.81
C LEU A 28 9.60 1.40 11.64
N PHE A 29 10.04 2.51 11.02
CA PHE A 29 9.18 3.67 10.79
C PHE A 29 8.14 3.41 9.70
N ALA A 30 8.45 2.53 8.75
CA ALA A 30 7.52 2.10 7.72
C ALA A 30 6.32 1.31 8.30
N LEU A 31 6.37 0.80 9.54
CA LEU A 31 5.19 0.23 10.21
C LEU A 31 4.04 1.24 10.32
N VAL A 32 4.36 2.52 10.53
CA VAL A 32 3.35 3.59 10.58
C VAL A 32 2.71 3.79 9.20
N GLY A 33 3.51 3.72 8.13
CA GLY A 33 3.01 3.76 6.76
C GLY A 33 2.08 2.58 6.47
N ALA A 34 2.47 1.37 6.89
CA ALA A 34 1.67 0.16 6.76
C ALA A 34 0.33 0.27 7.50
N PHE A 35 0.30 0.88 8.67
CA PHE A 35 -0.95 1.13 9.38
C PHE A 35 -1.92 1.99 8.54
N PHE A 36 -1.45 3.10 7.96
CA PHE A 36 -2.28 3.95 7.10
C PHE A 36 -2.71 3.26 5.82
N ASP A 37 -1.86 2.44 5.22
CA ASP A 37 -2.15 1.69 4.00
C ASP A 37 -3.28 0.68 4.20
N TRP A 38 -3.30 0.00 5.36
CA TRP A 38 -4.34 -0.98 5.70
C TRP A 38 -5.60 -0.37 6.31
N LEU A 39 -5.55 0.84 6.88
CA LEU A 39 -6.67 1.49 7.57
C LEU A 39 -8.00 1.57 6.75
N PRO A 40 -7.99 1.77 5.42
CA PRO A 40 -9.22 1.81 4.62
C PRO A 40 -9.98 0.48 4.55
N LEU A 41 -9.31 -0.66 4.79
CA LEU A 41 -9.91 -2.00 4.75
C LEU A 41 -10.88 -2.26 5.93
N PRO A 42 -10.45 -2.24 7.20
CA PRO A 42 -11.32 -2.53 8.34
C PRO A 42 -12.39 -1.45 8.55
N THR A 43 -12.14 -0.22 8.10
CA THR A 43 -13.11 0.89 8.17
C THR A 43 -14.22 0.78 7.12
N GLY A 44 -14.07 -0.10 6.13
CA GLY A 44 -15.03 -0.26 5.05
C GLY A 44 -15.15 0.98 4.15
N TRP A 45 -14.14 1.85 4.13
CA TRP A 45 -14.13 3.03 3.26
C TRP A 45 -13.95 2.66 1.78
N MET A 46 -13.33 1.52 1.51
CA MET A 46 -13.30 0.89 0.19
C MET A 46 -14.62 0.21 -0.21
N LYS A 47 -15.76 0.51 0.43
CA LYS A 47 -17.06 -0.03 0.00
C LYS A 47 -17.41 0.49 -1.39
N VAL A 48 -17.61 -0.47 -2.28
CA VAL A 48 -17.70 -0.25 -3.72
C VAL A 48 -19.17 -0.20 -4.13
N GLU A 49 -19.61 0.95 -4.63
CA GLU A 49 -21.00 1.20 -5.04
C GLU A 49 -21.21 1.07 -6.57
N LYS A 50 -20.17 0.75 -7.36
CA LYS A 50 -20.20 0.65 -8.83
C LYS A 50 -19.62 -0.66 -9.37
N GLU A 51 -19.88 -0.96 -10.65
CA GLU A 51 -19.33 -2.13 -11.35
C GLU A 51 -17.82 -2.21 -11.21
N ILE A 52 -17.34 -3.28 -10.57
CA ILE A 52 -15.93 -3.46 -10.24
C ILE A 52 -15.26 -4.27 -11.33
N ASN A 53 -14.11 -3.80 -11.81
CA ASN A 53 -13.23 -4.68 -12.57
C ASN A 53 -12.56 -5.71 -11.64
N ARG A 54 -13.17 -6.90 -11.54
CA ARG A 54 -12.70 -8.00 -10.68
C ARG A 54 -11.26 -8.43 -10.98
N THR A 55 -10.78 -8.22 -12.20
CA THR A 55 -9.40 -8.54 -12.59
C THR A 55 -8.41 -7.61 -11.89
N PHE A 56 -8.64 -6.29 -11.92
CA PHE A 56 -7.79 -5.33 -11.22
C PHE A 56 -7.87 -5.47 -9.70
N LEU A 57 -9.04 -5.83 -9.16
CA LEU A 57 -9.16 -6.14 -7.73
C LEU A 57 -8.27 -7.33 -7.34
N LYS A 58 -8.30 -8.43 -8.10
CA LYS A 58 -7.43 -9.59 -7.84
C LYS A 58 -5.96 -9.23 -7.97
N LEU A 59 -5.58 -8.50 -9.01
CA LEU A 59 -4.20 -8.05 -9.21
C LEU A 59 -3.73 -7.17 -8.05
N HIS A 60 -4.53 -6.19 -7.63
CA HIS A 60 -4.23 -5.34 -6.49
C HIS A 60 -4.00 -6.17 -5.22
N VAL A 61 -4.89 -7.10 -4.89
CA VAL A 61 -4.75 -7.95 -3.70
C VAL A 61 -3.47 -8.79 -3.77
N ILE A 62 -3.22 -9.46 -4.90
CA ILE A 62 -2.03 -10.32 -5.08
C ILE A 62 -0.76 -9.49 -4.92
N VAL A 63 -0.65 -8.36 -5.62
CA VAL A 63 0.55 -7.51 -5.58
C VAL A 63 0.74 -6.86 -4.22
N THR A 64 -0.34 -6.47 -3.53
CA THR A 64 -0.27 -5.97 -2.15
C THR A 64 0.31 -7.03 -1.22
N LEU A 65 -0.16 -8.27 -1.30
CA LEU A 65 0.38 -9.36 -0.47
C LEU A 65 1.88 -9.60 -0.76
N ILE A 66 2.28 -9.59 -2.03
CA ILE A 66 3.70 -9.71 -2.41
C ILE A 66 4.52 -8.55 -1.83
N ALA A 67 4.03 -7.32 -1.93
CA ALA A 67 4.69 -6.14 -1.34
C ALA A 67 4.91 -6.35 0.16
N TYR A 68 3.90 -6.82 0.90
CA TYR A 68 4.02 -7.04 2.34
C TYR A 68 4.94 -8.20 2.73
N VAL A 69 5.06 -9.24 1.90
CA VAL A 69 6.08 -10.28 2.09
C VAL A 69 7.49 -9.67 1.97
N ILE A 70 7.71 -8.81 0.98
CA ILE A 70 8.99 -8.09 0.81
C ILE A 70 9.21 -7.12 1.98
N PHE A 71 8.17 -6.44 2.45
CA PHE A 71 8.23 -5.56 3.62
C PHE A 71 8.69 -6.30 4.88
N ILE A 72 8.12 -7.48 5.16
CA ILE A 72 8.54 -8.34 6.27
C ILE A 72 9.99 -8.78 6.10
N ALA A 73 10.40 -9.15 4.88
CA ALA A 73 11.79 -9.49 4.60
C ALA A 73 12.74 -8.28 4.83
N TRP A 74 12.31 -7.06 4.50
CA TRP A 74 13.06 -5.84 4.78
C TRP A 74 13.15 -5.55 6.28
N LEU A 75 12.07 -5.74 7.03
CA LEU A 75 12.06 -5.62 8.50
C LEU A 75 13.07 -6.56 9.18
N ILE A 76 13.19 -7.80 8.69
CA ILE A 76 14.11 -8.80 9.25
C ILE A 76 15.57 -8.53 8.82
N LYS A 77 15.80 -8.27 7.52
CA LYS A 77 17.15 -8.14 6.97
C LYS A 77 17.77 -6.76 7.17
N GLY A 78 16.96 -5.71 7.26
CA GLY A 78 17.41 -4.32 7.34
C GLY A 78 18.20 -3.83 6.12
N ALA A 79 18.08 -4.51 4.98
CA ALA A 79 18.83 -4.19 3.77
C ALA A 79 18.06 -3.20 2.87
N ALA A 80 18.67 -2.05 2.56
CA ALA A 80 18.02 -0.98 1.80
C ALA A 80 17.48 -1.43 0.43
N ILE A 81 18.19 -2.32 -0.27
CA ILE A 81 17.74 -2.87 -1.56
C ILE A 81 16.38 -3.59 -1.47
N VAL A 82 16.11 -4.24 -0.34
CA VAL A 82 14.83 -4.92 -0.10
C VAL A 82 13.73 -3.88 0.17
N GLY A 83 14.08 -2.77 0.82
CA GLY A 83 13.18 -1.62 1.00
C GLY A 83 12.79 -0.96 -0.32
N PHE A 84 13.74 -0.78 -1.24
CA PHE A 84 13.44 -0.27 -2.58
C PHE A 84 12.55 -1.23 -3.38
N ALA A 85 12.83 -2.53 -3.34
CA ALA A 85 11.97 -3.54 -3.96
C ALA A 85 10.55 -3.53 -3.37
N PHE A 86 10.42 -3.35 -2.05
CA PHE A 86 9.12 -3.17 -1.41
C PHE A 86 8.39 -1.94 -1.97
N LEU A 87 9.07 -0.80 -2.06
CA LEU A 87 8.48 0.46 -2.52
C LEU A 87 7.95 0.34 -3.95
N GLU A 88 8.71 -0.29 -4.85
CA GLU A 88 8.30 -0.53 -6.24
C GLU A 88 7.06 -1.41 -6.34
N VAL A 89 7.04 -2.54 -5.63
CA VAL A 89 5.90 -3.48 -5.66
C VAL A 89 4.68 -2.88 -4.97
N TRP A 90 4.87 -2.14 -3.87
CA TRP A 90 3.78 -1.44 -3.20
C TRP A 90 3.16 -0.36 -4.10
N TRP A 91 3.98 0.41 -4.82
CA TRP A 91 3.46 1.43 -5.74
C TRP A 91 2.65 0.81 -6.89
N LEU A 92 3.07 -0.34 -7.42
CA LEU A 92 2.29 -1.10 -8.40
C LEU A 92 0.93 -1.52 -7.84
N ALA A 93 0.87 -1.95 -6.58
CA ALA A 93 -0.40 -2.26 -5.92
C ALA A 93 -1.31 -1.02 -5.86
N VAL A 94 -0.77 0.16 -5.49
CA VAL A 94 -1.54 1.42 -5.46
C VAL A 94 -2.12 1.75 -6.84
N ILE A 95 -1.32 1.64 -7.91
CA ILE A 95 -1.77 1.87 -9.28
C ILE A 95 -2.94 0.94 -9.63
N PHE A 96 -2.81 -0.36 -9.38
CA PHE A 96 -3.89 -1.31 -9.62
C PHE A 96 -5.14 -0.97 -8.80
N GLY A 97 -4.97 -0.49 -7.57
CA GLY A 97 -6.06 -0.02 -6.71
C GLY A 97 -6.87 1.12 -7.32
N VAL A 98 -6.22 2.07 -8.01
CA VAL A 98 -6.88 3.18 -8.71
C VAL A 98 -7.74 2.67 -9.86
N PHE A 99 -7.24 1.69 -10.63
CA PHE A 99 -7.95 1.09 -11.77
C PHE A 99 -9.10 0.14 -11.38
N ILE A 100 -9.35 -0.11 -10.09
CA ILE A 100 -10.50 -0.92 -9.64
C ILE A 100 -11.83 -0.20 -9.93
N ASN A 101 -11.84 1.14 -9.85
CA ASN A 101 -13.04 1.97 -9.94
C ASN A 101 -13.17 2.77 -11.26
N TYR A 102 -12.21 2.57 -12.18
CA TYR A 102 -12.29 3.08 -13.57
C TYR A 102 -12.85 1.98 -14.47
#